data_AF-A0A6L3FAA9-F1
#
_entry.id   AF-A0A6L3FAA9-F1
#
_cell.length_a   1.000
_cell.length_b   1.000
_cell.length_c   1.000
_cell.angle_alpha   90.00
_cell.angle_beta   90.00
_cell.angle_gamma   90.00
#
_symmetry.space_group_name_H-M   'P 1'
#
loop_
_entity.id
_entity.type
_entity.pdbx_description
1 polymer ?
#
loop_
_entity_poly.entity_id
_entity_poly.type
_entity_poly.pdbx_seq_one_letter_code
_entity_poly.pdbx_strand_id
1 'polypeptide(L)'
;YFDCKQSLIFPNNGTPGWIIGPPKTDFVSLPVALRPQSVFVHAPTTTAPAYELFYWSGDVDVANVMTAWPGGVSLANGVALKRPFPINHTANFLGYQQNNTTWLTAWQVESTPTEPLSMMAHLQGSETAVQVADGLGFSSDQWQPGDVIVQQHVFEGGETAVFLRTGLYNYVSGKQLPLDNQSDTTFQLLPTTNEKP
;
A
#
# COMPACT_ATOMS: atom_id res chain seq x y z
N TYR A 1 13.43 -5.97 -7.99
CA TYR A 1 12.81 -5.14 -9.05
C TYR A 1 12.05 -4.02 -8.37
N PHE A 2 12.11 -2.80 -8.90
CA PHE A 2 11.40 -1.65 -8.35
C PHE A 2 10.52 -1.02 -9.43
N ASP A 3 9.22 -0.95 -9.19
CA ASP A 3 8.22 -0.28 -10.01
C ASP A 3 7.62 0.90 -9.25
N CYS A 4 8.18 2.08 -9.52
CA CYS A 4 7.72 3.31 -8.90
C CYS A 4 6.27 3.69 -9.28
N LYS A 5 5.70 3.12 -10.35
CA LYS A 5 4.28 3.36 -10.68
C LYS A 5 3.33 2.62 -9.73
N GLN A 6 3.84 1.61 -9.03
CA GLN A 6 3.05 0.75 -8.15
C GLN A 6 3.42 0.91 -6.68
N SER A 7 4.63 1.37 -6.35
CA SER A 7 5.03 1.56 -4.95
C SER A 7 5.76 2.87 -4.71
N LEU A 8 5.50 3.45 -3.53
CA LEU A 8 6.29 4.52 -2.94
C LEU A 8 6.81 4.07 -1.58
N ILE A 9 8.09 4.27 -1.34
CA ILE A 9 8.76 3.85 -0.12
C ILE A 9 9.24 5.07 0.65
N PHE A 10 8.88 5.13 1.93
CA PHE A 10 9.44 6.06 2.91
C PHE A 10 10.38 5.27 3.84
N PRO A 11 11.70 5.36 3.65
CA PRO A 11 12.65 4.59 4.45
C PRO A 11 12.57 4.95 5.93
N ASN A 12 12.64 3.94 6.80
CA ASN A 12 12.66 4.10 8.27
C ASN A 12 11.64 5.16 8.78
N ASN A 13 10.37 4.92 8.48
CA ASN A 13 9.22 5.78 8.80
C ASN A 13 9.34 7.24 8.33
N GLY A 14 10.02 7.46 7.20
CA GLY A 14 10.18 8.80 6.63
C GLY A 14 11.38 9.55 7.21
N THR A 15 12.51 8.86 7.43
CA THR A 15 13.78 9.56 7.68
C THR A 15 14.10 10.50 6.50
N PRO A 16 14.65 11.71 6.73
CA PRO A 16 14.96 12.64 5.65
C PRO A 16 15.84 12.02 4.57
N GLY A 17 15.54 12.28 3.30
CA GLY A 17 16.28 11.66 2.20
C GLY A 17 15.63 11.83 0.84
N TRP A 18 16.09 11.00 -0.10
CA TRP A 18 15.63 11.00 -1.48
C TRP A 18 14.66 9.85 -1.70
N ILE A 19 13.55 10.14 -2.37
CA ILE A 19 12.54 9.17 -2.76
C ILE A 19 12.46 9.16 -4.28
N ILE A 20 12.45 7.98 -4.88
CA ILE A 20 12.18 7.81 -6.30
C ILE A 20 10.70 7.42 -6.44
N GLY A 21 9.97 8.18 -7.24
CA GLY A 21 8.58 7.91 -7.56
C GLY A 21 8.31 8.02 -9.05
N PRO A 22 7.09 7.72 -9.49
CA PRO A 22 6.66 8.05 -10.83
C PRO A 22 6.55 9.58 -10.94
N PRO A 23 6.43 10.14 -12.15
CA PRO A 23 6.16 11.56 -12.32
C PRO A 23 4.98 12.00 -11.45
N LYS A 24 5.07 13.18 -10.83
CA LYS A 24 4.08 13.69 -9.86
C LYS A 24 2.63 13.71 -10.38
N THR A 25 2.46 13.77 -11.70
CA THR A 25 1.15 13.71 -12.38
C THR A 25 0.51 12.33 -12.32
N ASP A 26 1.32 11.29 -12.14
CA ASP A 26 0.92 9.88 -12.22
C ASP A 26 0.70 9.28 -10.83
N PHE A 27 1.02 10.03 -9.77
CA PHE A 27 0.80 9.61 -8.39
C PHE A 27 -0.67 9.83 -8.00
N VAL A 28 -1.34 8.80 -7.47
CA VAL A 28 -2.63 9.00 -6.78
C VAL A 28 -2.43 10.01 -5.66
N SER A 29 -3.29 11.03 -5.61
CA SER A 29 -3.15 12.16 -4.68
C SER A 29 -2.88 11.73 -3.24
N LEU A 30 -1.61 11.78 -2.82
CA LEU A 30 -1.24 11.67 -1.42
C LEU A 30 -1.78 12.88 -0.64
N PRO A 31 -2.04 12.71 0.67
CA PRO A 31 -2.24 13.82 1.59
C PRO A 31 -1.16 14.88 1.40
N VAL A 32 -1.53 16.15 1.51
CA VAL A 32 -0.59 17.27 1.32
C VAL A 32 0.65 17.14 2.21
N ALA A 33 0.48 16.66 3.44
CA ALA A 33 1.57 16.41 4.39
C ALA A 33 2.61 15.39 3.91
N LEU A 34 2.25 14.53 2.96
CA LEU A 34 3.11 13.47 2.42
C LEU A 34 3.62 13.78 1.01
N ARG A 35 3.46 15.01 0.51
CA ARG A 35 3.92 15.39 -0.84
C ARG A 35 5.38 15.80 -0.77
N PRO A 36 6.32 14.96 -1.22
CA PRO A 36 7.73 15.33 -1.19
C PRO A 36 8.03 16.40 -2.26
N GLN A 37 9.14 17.10 -2.11
CA GLN A 37 9.54 18.17 -3.01
C GLN A 37 10.20 17.60 -4.26
N SER A 38 9.71 17.95 -5.45
CA SER A 38 10.36 17.59 -6.72
C SER A 38 11.74 18.23 -6.83
N VAL A 39 12.73 17.46 -7.25
CA VAL A 39 14.11 17.94 -7.39
C VAL A 39 14.71 17.58 -8.74
N PHE A 40 14.28 16.48 -9.34
CA PHE A 40 14.70 16.07 -10.68
C PHE A 40 13.62 15.23 -11.36
N VAL A 41 13.39 15.48 -12.66
CA VAL A 41 12.45 14.71 -13.48
C VAL A 41 13.22 14.04 -14.61
N HIS A 42 13.07 12.73 -14.74
CA HIS A 42 13.58 11.94 -15.86
C HIS A 42 12.47 11.70 -16.88
N ALA A 43 12.65 12.20 -18.10
CA ALA A 43 11.80 11.83 -19.23
C ALA A 43 12.10 10.39 -19.67
N PRO A 44 11.09 9.61 -20.11
CA PRO A 44 11.30 8.22 -20.49
C PRO A 44 12.26 8.11 -21.69
N THR A 45 13.07 7.06 -21.68
CA THR A 45 13.97 6.69 -22.78
C THR A 45 13.70 5.25 -23.23
N THR A 46 14.42 4.78 -24.24
CA THR A 46 14.36 3.37 -24.66
C THR A 46 14.85 2.39 -23.60
N THR A 47 15.59 2.85 -22.59
CA THR A 47 16.24 2.01 -21.58
C THR A 47 15.77 2.28 -20.15
N ALA A 48 14.99 3.34 -19.93
CA ALA A 48 14.51 3.73 -18.62
C ALA A 48 13.09 4.31 -18.69
N PRO A 49 12.20 3.97 -17.74
CA PRO A 49 10.88 4.58 -17.66
C PRO A 49 10.98 6.03 -17.19
N ALA A 50 9.88 6.79 -17.31
CA ALA A 50 9.78 8.09 -16.65
C ALA A 50 9.78 7.91 -15.13
N TYR A 51 10.52 8.77 -14.42
CA TYR A 51 10.53 8.81 -12.95
C TYR A 51 10.89 10.21 -12.46
N GLU A 52 10.65 10.45 -11.19
CA GLU A 52 10.95 11.71 -10.53
C GLU A 52 11.66 11.44 -9.20
N LEU A 53 12.72 12.21 -8.92
CA LEU A 53 13.37 12.24 -7.62
C LEU A 53 12.74 13.34 -6.79
N PHE A 54 12.35 12.96 -5.59
CA PHE A 54 11.83 13.86 -4.60
C PHE A 54 12.74 13.92 -3.39
N TYR A 55 12.84 15.10 -2.78
CA TYR A 55 13.41 15.26 -1.45
C TYR A 55 12.30 15.21 -0.41
N TRP A 56 12.48 14.35 0.57
CA TRP A 56 11.63 14.22 1.74
C TRP A 56 12.34 14.82 2.95
N SER A 57 11.71 15.80 3.60
CA SER A 57 12.31 16.52 4.71
C SER A 57 12.29 15.75 6.04
N GLY A 58 11.42 14.73 6.17
CA GLY A 58 11.27 13.97 7.41
C GLY A 58 10.53 14.69 8.53
N ASP A 59 9.82 15.77 8.22
CA ASP A 59 9.10 16.58 9.23
C ASP A 59 7.81 15.93 9.75
N VAL A 60 7.42 14.79 9.18
CA VAL A 60 6.14 14.13 9.44
C VAL A 60 6.38 12.65 9.73
N ASP A 61 5.74 12.15 10.78
CA ASP A 61 5.60 10.71 11.03
C ASP A 61 4.66 10.11 9.99
N VAL A 62 5.24 9.42 9.00
CA VAL A 62 4.50 8.88 7.86
C VAL A 62 3.47 7.86 8.35
N ALA A 63 3.85 6.93 9.22
CA ALA A 63 2.96 5.89 9.72
C ALA A 63 1.74 6.48 10.46
N ASN A 64 1.94 7.53 11.25
CA ASN A 64 0.85 8.23 11.92
C ASN A 64 -0.13 8.87 10.93
N VAL A 65 0.36 9.51 9.86
CA VAL A 65 -0.50 10.08 8.82
C VAL A 65 -1.30 9.01 8.09
N MET A 66 -0.69 7.88 7.76
CA MET A 66 -1.36 6.76 7.09
C MET A 66 -2.42 6.10 7.98
N THR A 67 -2.16 6.01 9.28
CA THR A 67 -3.11 5.45 10.25
C THR A 67 -4.39 6.30 10.34
N ALA A 68 -4.27 7.61 10.13
CA ALA A 68 -5.37 8.55 10.11
C ALA A 68 -6.18 8.53 8.80
N TRP A 69 -5.82 7.72 7.80
CA TRP A 69 -6.61 7.60 6.58
C TRP A 69 -8.04 7.10 6.87
N PRO A 70 -9.06 7.67 6.18
CA PRO A 70 -10.45 7.30 6.40
C PRO A 70 -10.72 5.88 5.91
N GLY A 71 -11.72 5.21 6.50
CA GLY A 71 -12.17 3.90 6.05
C GLY A 71 -12.15 2.83 7.14
N GLY A 72 -13.11 1.91 7.07
CA GLY A 72 -13.25 0.79 7.98
C GLY A 72 -12.48 -0.43 7.51
N VAL A 73 -11.89 -1.16 8.44
CA VAL A 73 -11.27 -2.46 8.18
C VAL A 73 -11.96 -3.52 9.03
N SER A 74 -12.30 -4.65 8.44
CA SER A 74 -12.94 -5.76 9.13
C SER A 74 -12.41 -7.11 8.70
N LEU A 75 -12.59 -8.11 9.54
CA LEU A 75 -12.50 -9.51 9.16
C LEU A 75 -13.73 -9.94 8.33
N ALA A 76 -13.65 -11.09 7.67
CA ALA A 76 -14.74 -11.62 6.85
C ALA A 76 -16.02 -11.91 7.65
N ASN A 77 -15.90 -12.12 8.96
CA ASN A 77 -17.03 -12.30 9.89
C ASN A 77 -17.62 -10.96 10.39
N GLY A 78 -17.14 -9.82 9.90
CA GLY A 78 -17.62 -8.49 10.26
C GLY A 78 -16.98 -7.87 11.51
N VAL A 79 -16.04 -8.55 12.17
CA VAL A 79 -15.30 -7.97 13.32
C VAL A 79 -14.41 -6.83 12.83
N ALA A 80 -14.61 -5.63 13.36
CA ALA A 80 -13.79 -4.46 13.03
C ALA A 80 -12.37 -4.59 13.60
N LEU A 81 -11.37 -4.23 12.80
CA LEU A 81 -9.96 -4.18 13.20
C LEU A 81 -9.54 -2.74 13.47
N LYS A 82 -8.84 -2.52 14.60
CA LYS A 82 -8.23 -1.23 14.93
C LYS A 82 -6.84 -1.16 14.31
N ARG A 83 -6.56 -0.08 13.58
CA ARG A 83 -5.24 0.19 12.98
C ARG A 83 -4.31 0.97 13.95
N PRO A 84 -2.98 0.80 13.84
CA PRO A 84 -2.32 -0.23 13.04
C PRO A 84 -2.49 -1.62 13.69
N PHE A 85 -2.37 -2.68 12.88
CA PHE A 85 -2.33 -4.05 13.40
C PHE A 85 -1.28 -4.90 12.67
N PRO A 86 -0.61 -5.81 13.39
CA PRO A 86 0.51 -6.58 12.86
C PRO A 86 0.07 -7.84 12.10
N ILE A 87 0.94 -8.28 11.19
CA ILE A 87 0.79 -9.47 10.35
C ILE A 87 2.05 -10.30 10.43
N ASN A 88 1.97 -11.41 11.17
CA ASN A 88 3.01 -12.40 11.37
C ASN A 88 4.35 -11.77 11.78
N HIS A 89 4.33 -10.75 12.64
CA HIS A 89 5.50 -9.95 13.04
C HIS A 89 6.35 -9.41 11.87
N THR A 90 5.79 -9.34 10.67
CA THR A 90 6.50 -8.98 9.44
C THR A 90 6.23 -7.54 9.06
N ALA A 91 4.96 -7.14 9.08
CA ALA A 91 4.55 -5.78 8.81
C ALA A 91 3.27 -5.43 9.57
N ASN A 92 3.05 -4.14 9.77
CA ASN A 92 1.83 -3.57 10.31
C ASN A 92 1.02 -2.95 9.17
N PHE A 93 -0.26 -3.28 9.08
CA PHE A 93 -1.17 -2.56 8.19
C PHE A 93 -1.53 -1.21 8.81
N LEU A 94 -1.22 -0.11 8.12
CA LEU A 94 -1.43 1.25 8.60
C LEU A 94 -2.78 1.79 8.18
N GLY A 95 -3.17 1.60 6.92
CA GLY A 95 -4.38 2.19 6.37
C GLY A 95 -4.49 2.03 4.87
N TYR A 96 -5.57 2.57 4.31
CA TYR A 96 -5.76 2.64 2.86
C TYR A 96 -6.49 3.92 2.45
N GLN A 97 -6.39 4.25 1.17
CA GLN A 97 -7.25 5.23 0.51
C GLN A 97 -7.79 4.64 -0.78
N GLN A 98 -8.98 5.09 -1.18
CA GLN A 98 -9.57 4.74 -2.46
C GLN A 98 -9.84 6.01 -3.26
N ASN A 99 -9.52 5.97 -4.55
CA ASN A 99 -9.92 6.98 -5.52
C ASN A 99 -10.37 6.29 -6.81
N ASN A 100 -11.68 6.26 -7.04
CA ASN A 100 -12.34 5.56 -8.15
C ASN A 100 -11.86 4.09 -8.26
N THR A 101 -11.09 3.81 -9.31
CA THR A 101 -10.52 2.51 -9.67
C THR A 101 -9.28 2.14 -8.89
N THR A 102 -8.70 3.07 -8.13
CA THR A 102 -7.39 2.88 -7.51
C THR A 102 -7.49 2.81 -5.99
N TRP A 103 -6.80 1.82 -5.42
CA TRP A 103 -6.66 1.61 -3.99
C TRP A 103 -5.19 1.75 -3.60
N LEU A 104 -4.89 2.58 -2.61
CA LEU A 104 -3.59 2.67 -1.97
C LEU A 104 -3.64 1.92 -0.65
N THR A 105 -2.71 1.01 -0.41
CA THR A 105 -2.54 0.34 0.89
C THR A 105 -1.19 0.76 1.49
N ALA A 106 -1.18 1.06 2.79
CA ALA A 106 0.02 1.49 3.51
C ALA A 106 0.41 0.47 4.58
N TRP A 107 1.69 0.11 4.60
CA TRP A 107 2.25 -0.94 5.43
C TRP A 107 3.56 -0.45 6.05
N GLN A 108 3.79 -0.72 7.33
CA GLN A 108 5.08 -0.49 7.96
C GLN A 108 5.78 -1.83 8.19
N VAL A 109 7.00 -1.98 7.67
CA VAL A 109 7.81 -3.19 7.88
C VAL A 109 8.23 -3.25 9.35
N GLU A 110 7.96 -4.37 9.99
CA GLU A 110 8.35 -4.65 11.38
C GLU A 110 9.66 -5.42 11.44
N SER A 111 9.82 -6.43 10.58
CA SER A 111 11.02 -7.24 10.48
C SER A 111 11.36 -7.57 9.03
N THR A 112 12.64 -7.81 8.74
CA THR A 112 13.07 -8.24 7.39
C THR A 112 12.39 -9.57 7.04
N PRO A 113 11.63 -9.64 5.93
CA PRO A 113 10.98 -10.88 5.52
C PRO A 113 11.98 -12.01 5.32
N THR A 114 11.67 -13.18 5.87
CA THR A 114 12.44 -14.42 5.65
C THR A 114 11.92 -15.26 4.48
N GLU A 115 10.81 -14.82 3.89
CA GLU A 115 10.12 -15.47 2.79
C GLU A 115 9.87 -14.45 1.65
N PRO A 116 9.74 -14.91 0.40
CA PRO A 116 9.38 -14.07 -0.73
C PRO A 116 7.90 -13.66 -0.65
N LEU A 117 7.62 -12.47 -0.12
CA LEU A 117 6.26 -11.96 0.09
C LEU A 117 5.76 -11.12 -1.07
N SER A 118 4.44 -11.10 -1.23
CA SER A 118 3.63 -10.22 -2.07
C SER A 118 2.40 -9.72 -1.30
N MET A 119 1.79 -8.64 -1.78
CA MET A 119 0.55 -8.09 -1.22
C MET A 119 -0.64 -8.56 -2.05
N MET A 120 -1.63 -9.14 -1.38
CA MET A 120 -2.91 -9.54 -1.99
C MET A 120 -3.81 -8.31 -2.18
N ALA A 121 -4.51 -8.24 -3.30
CA ALA A 121 -5.53 -7.25 -3.57
C ALA A 121 -6.63 -7.85 -4.47
N HIS A 122 -7.62 -8.45 -3.82
CA HIS A 122 -8.76 -9.09 -4.48
C HIS A 122 -10.01 -8.23 -4.29
N LEU A 123 -10.41 -7.51 -5.33
CA LEU A 123 -11.56 -6.64 -5.31
C LEU A 123 -12.84 -7.43 -5.54
N GLN A 124 -13.76 -7.38 -4.58
CA GLN A 124 -15.09 -7.96 -4.69
C GLN A 124 -16.09 -6.90 -5.15
N GLY A 125 -16.71 -7.10 -6.31
CA GLY A 125 -17.84 -6.29 -6.77
C GLY A 125 -19.19 -6.86 -6.34
N SER A 126 -20.27 -6.10 -6.53
CA SER A 126 -21.64 -6.50 -6.18
C SER A 126 -22.22 -7.59 -7.10
N GLU A 127 -21.80 -7.62 -8.36
CA GLU A 127 -22.37 -8.51 -9.40
C GLU A 127 -21.31 -9.15 -10.30
N THR A 128 -20.01 -8.90 -10.05
CA THR A 128 -18.90 -9.27 -10.93
C THR A 128 -17.97 -10.31 -10.31
N ALA A 129 -17.22 -10.99 -11.17
CA ALA A 129 -16.11 -11.86 -10.77
C ALA A 129 -15.05 -11.05 -9.99
N VAL A 130 -14.34 -11.73 -9.08
CA VAL A 130 -13.24 -11.14 -8.31
C VAL A 130 -12.18 -10.60 -9.26
N GLN A 131 -11.85 -9.31 -9.14
CA GLN A 131 -10.72 -8.71 -9.84
C GLN A 131 -9.47 -8.82 -8.97
N VAL A 132 -8.33 -9.09 -9.58
CA VAL A 132 -7.06 -9.34 -8.88
C VAL A 132 -6.04 -8.30 -9.31
N ALA A 133 -5.42 -7.64 -8.34
CA ALA A 133 -4.30 -6.72 -8.52
C ALA A 133 -3.20 -6.99 -7.48
N ASP A 134 -2.94 -8.27 -7.24
CA ASP A 134 -1.85 -8.74 -6.38
C ASP A 134 -0.51 -8.22 -6.92
N GLY A 135 0.40 -7.86 -6.03
CA GLY A 135 1.74 -7.47 -6.44
C GLY A 135 2.51 -6.65 -5.42
N LEU A 136 3.77 -6.43 -5.75
CA LEU A 136 4.68 -5.54 -5.05
C LEU A 136 5.50 -4.78 -6.07
N GLY A 137 5.38 -3.45 -6.06
CA GLY A 137 6.30 -2.60 -6.80
C GLY A 137 7.66 -2.47 -6.10
N PHE A 138 7.80 -2.90 -4.83
CA PHE A 138 9.07 -2.96 -4.12
C PHE A 138 9.28 -4.34 -3.49
N SER A 139 10.28 -5.06 -4.01
CA SER A 139 10.52 -6.46 -3.66
C SER A 139 10.79 -6.67 -2.16
N SER A 140 10.23 -7.74 -1.60
CA SER A 140 10.26 -8.04 -0.16
C SER A 140 11.64 -8.39 0.41
N ASP A 141 12.57 -8.82 -0.43
CA ASP A 141 13.99 -9.00 -0.09
C ASP A 141 14.72 -7.67 0.20
N GLN A 142 14.16 -6.55 -0.21
CA GLN A 142 14.75 -5.22 0.00
C GLN A 142 14.17 -4.49 1.22
N TRP A 143 13.11 -5.03 1.83
CA TRP A 143 12.43 -4.40 2.97
C TRP A 143 13.33 -4.30 4.19
N GLN A 144 13.40 -3.12 4.79
CA GLN A 144 14.09 -2.88 6.05
C GLN A 144 13.08 -2.58 7.17
N PRO A 145 13.35 -3.02 8.42
CA PRO A 145 12.54 -2.63 9.56
C PRO A 145 12.35 -1.12 9.62
N GLY A 146 11.10 -0.69 9.82
CA GLY A 146 10.70 0.71 9.88
C GLY A 146 10.25 1.30 8.53
N ASP A 147 10.58 0.70 7.38
CA ASP A 147 10.14 1.20 6.07
C ASP A 147 8.61 1.28 6.00
N VAL A 148 8.09 2.39 5.46
CA VAL A 148 6.67 2.52 5.13
C VAL A 148 6.50 2.38 3.62
N ILE A 149 5.75 1.36 3.24
CA ILE A 149 5.45 0.97 1.86
C ILE A 149 4.02 1.40 1.55
N VAL A 150 3.86 2.25 0.54
CA VAL A 150 2.56 2.55 -0.06
C VAL A 150 2.47 1.80 -1.37
N GLN A 151 1.53 0.86 -1.45
CA GLN A 151 1.29 0.04 -2.63
C GLN A 151 0.00 0.50 -3.33
N GLN A 152 0.07 0.69 -4.64
CA GLN A 152 -1.05 1.03 -5.49
C GLN A 152 -1.60 -0.21 -6.18
N HIS A 153 -2.93 -0.33 -6.18
CA HIS A 153 -3.70 -1.38 -6.86
C HIS A 153 -4.75 -0.72 -7.76
N VAL A 154 -4.79 -1.08 -9.04
CA VAL A 154 -5.71 -0.50 -10.03
C VAL A 154 -6.66 -1.57 -10.54
N PHE A 155 -7.96 -1.27 -10.53
CA PHE A 155 -9.04 -2.19 -10.93
C PHE A 155 -9.98 -1.52 -11.93
N GLU A 156 -10.39 -2.23 -12.98
CA GLU A 156 -11.33 -1.67 -13.98
C GLU A 156 -12.72 -1.38 -13.38
N GLY A 157 -13.13 -2.10 -12.32
CA GLY A 157 -14.44 -1.95 -11.67
C GLY A 157 -14.40 -1.42 -10.23
N GLY A 158 -13.42 -0.59 -9.86
CA GLY A 158 -13.27 -0.10 -8.47
C GLY A 158 -14.47 0.67 -7.90
N GLU A 159 -15.32 1.26 -8.76
CA GLU A 159 -16.44 2.10 -8.35
C GLU A 159 -17.62 1.30 -7.75
N THR A 160 -17.76 0.02 -8.09
CA THR A 160 -18.82 -0.87 -7.59
C THR A 160 -18.30 -1.88 -6.56
N ALA A 161 -17.12 -1.61 -6.02
CA ALA A 161 -16.49 -2.44 -5.01
C ALA A 161 -17.38 -2.54 -3.76
N VAL A 162 -17.55 -3.75 -3.25
CA VAL A 162 -18.15 -4.03 -1.94
C VAL A 162 -17.05 -4.02 -0.88
N PHE A 163 -15.90 -4.60 -1.18
CA PHE A 163 -14.68 -4.53 -0.38
C PHE A 163 -13.45 -4.90 -1.21
N LEU A 164 -12.28 -4.48 -0.74
CA LEU A 164 -10.99 -5.04 -1.15
C LEU A 164 -10.52 -6.05 -0.11
N ARG A 165 -10.32 -7.32 -0.49
CA ARG A 165 -9.66 -8.30 0.37
C ARG A 165 -8.15 -8.19 0.19
N THR A 166 -7.42 -8.09 1.28
CA THR A 166 -5.96 -7.92 1.28
C THR A 166 -5.29 -8.70 2.42
N GLY A 167 -3.97 -8.77 2.36
CA GLY A 167 -3.10 -9.52 3.26
C GLY A 167 -1.72 -9.73 2.64
N LEU A 168 -0.82 -10.34 3.39
CA LEU A 168 0.50 -10.76 2.89
C LEU A 168 0.50 -12.26 2.60
N TYR A 169 1.19 -12.65 1.55
CA TYR A 169 1.35 -14.07 1.22
C TYR A 169 2.73 -14.31 0.60
N ASN A 170 3.24 -15.52 0.79
CA ASN A 170 4.42 -16.01 0.10
C ASN A 170 4.05 -16.31 -1.36
N TYR A 171 4.61 -15.58 -2.33
CA TYR A 171 4.20 -15.71 -3.73
C TYR A 171 4.72 -16.97 -4.42
N VAL A 172 5.66 -17.68 -3.80
CA VAL A 172 6.16 -18.97 -4.30
C VAL A 172 5.26 -20.11 -3.87
N SER A 173 4.80 -20.12 -2.61
CA SER A 173 3.97 -21.20 -2.07
C SER A 173 2.46 -20.91 -2.09
N GLY A 174 2.06 -19.65 -2.26
CA GLY A 174 0.67 -19.20 -2.09
C GLY A 174 0.20 -19.14 -0.64
N LYS A 175 1.06 -19.49 0.34
CA LYS A 175 0.71 -19.47 1.77
C LYS A 175 0.51 -18.03 2.24
N GLN A 176 -0.68 -17.74 2.75
CA GLN A 176 -1.00 -16.46 3.37
C GLN A 176 -0.44 -16.38 4.80
N LEU A 177 -0.03 -15.19 5.20
CA LEU A 177 0.51 -14.93 6.53
C LEU A 177 -0.66 -14.62 7.48
N PRO A 178 -0.64 -15.16 8.71
CA PRO A 178 -1.69 -14.87 9.70
C PRO A 178 -1.60 -13.43 10.20
N LEU A 179 -2.76 -12.86 10.54
CA LEU A 179 -2.86 -11.69 11.39
C LEU A 179 -2.48 -12.08 12.82
N ASP A 180 -1.68 -11.26 13.53
CA ASP A 180 -1.25 -11.68 14.87
C ASP A 180 -2.45 -11.73 15.83
N ASN A 181 -2.45 -12.75 16.70
CA ASN A 181 -3.52 -13.01 17.66
C ASN A 181 -4.90 -13.27 17.02
N GLN A 182 -4.96 -13.56 15.71
CA GLN A 182 -6.16 -13.98 14.99
C GLN A 182 -5.87 -15.27 14.21
N SER A 183 -6.92 -16.02 13.86
CA SER A 183 -6.79 -17.17 12.93
C SER A 183 -6.83 -16.76 11.46
N ASP A 184 -7.31 -15.56 11.18
CA ASP A 184 -7.49 -15.02 9.83
C ASP A 184 -6.14 -14.64 9.20
N THR A 185 -6.06 -14.81 7.88
CA THR A 185 -4.87 -14.51 7.06
C THR A 185 -5.12 -13.36 6.09
N THR A 186 -6.35 -12.86 6.03
CA THR A 186 -6.77 -11.74 5.19
C THR A 186 -7.80 -10.88 5.91
N PHE A 187 -7.97 -9.65 5.45
CA PHE A 187 -8.94 -8.70 5.97
C PHE A 187 -9.56 -7.91 4.82
N GLN A 188 -10.65 -7.20 5.11
CA GLN A 188 -11.46 -6.46 4.16
C GLN A 188 -11.33 -4.96 4.41
N LEU A 189 -11.04 -4.22 3.34
CA LEU A 189 -11.10 -2.77 3.30
C LEU A 189 -12.44 -2.38 2.68
N LEU A 190 -13.22 -1.60 3.41
CA LEU A 190 -14.53 -1.16 2.93
C LEU A 190 -14.38 0.09 2.05
N PRO A 191 -15.19 0.28 1.00
CA PRO A 191 -15.13 1.51 0.24
C PRO A 191 -15.29 2.73 1.15
N THR A 192 -14.42 3.72 1.02
CA THR A 192 -14.60 4.99 1.70
C THR A 192 -15.76 5.69 1.02
N THR A 193 -16.92 5.79 1.69
CA THR A 193 -18.04 6.56 1.14
C THR A 193 -17.56 7.97 0.90
N ASN A 194 -17.81 8.50 -0.31
CA ASN A 194 -17.66 9.92 -0.61
C ASN A 194 -18.66 10.70 0.25
N GLU A 195 -18.39 10.89 1.54
CA GLU A 195 -18.89 12.09 2.20
C GLU A 195 -18.16 13.24 1.52
N LYS A 196 -18.88 13.82 0.55
CA LYS A 196 -18.51 15.06 -0.10
C LYS A 196 -18.14 16.06 1.02
N PRO A 197 -16.96 16.70 0.97
CA PRO A 197 -16.65 17.78 1.91
C PRO A 197 -17.68 18.91 1.82
#